data_AF-A0A969TBM8-F1
#
_entry.id   AF-A0A969TBM8-F1
#
_cell.length_a   1.000
_cell.length_b   1.000
_cell.length_c   1.000
_cell.angle_alpha   90.00
_cell.angle_beta   90.00
_cell.angle_gamma   90.00
#
_symmetry.space_group_name_H-M   'P 1'
#
loop_
_entity.id
_entity.type
_entity.pdbx_description
1 polymer ?
#
loop_
_entity_poly.entity_id
_entity_poly.type
_entity_poly.pdbx_seq_one_letter_code
_entity_poly.pdbx_strand_id
1 'polypeptide(L)'
;MSVLKLPHLETLCWQIVNPYGLEPYQILQRYESDWQRLGMPNLDETEKEFLLKLARAYNSPLLNELMEKALDPQLVEITLASIDAEILVECQSYFGGGSLTARRCNDFRRSFNIDLIVDSKIKFNRFRDYVDEGDNLFKSDRVRLIRRYVKQYELILMLEVNGRPIKLEIVTVDFALESPDYLDGLSVPCLSLIDCYCAKLLANSNRFEEESTFNRDLIDLCALRANTSLPEATLQKPRLSIQKQPINSSQRSLNFNDYPIAVKTVTTNSKLSMTTCQPLLMV
;
A
#
# COMPACT_ATOMS: atom_id res chain seq x y z
N MET A 1 3.86 -38.21 -13.40
CA MET A 1 3.64 -36.76 -13.22
C MET A 1 2.47 -36.60 -12.28
N SER A 2 2.65 -36.00 -11.10
CA SER A 2 1.56 -35.77 -10.16
C SER A 2 0.53 -34.84 -10.81
N VAL A 3 -0.73 -35.27 -10.83
CA VAL A 3 -1.85 -34.43 -11.28
C VAL A 3 -1.91 -33.20 -10.38
N LEU A 4 -1.81 -32.00 -10.96
CA LEU A 4 -1.98 -30.75 -10.23
C LEU A 4 -3.41 -30.71 -9.69
N LYS A 5 -3.58 -30.74 -8.36
CA LYS A 5 -4.90 -30.62 -7.72
C LYS A 5 -5.16 -29.16 -7.40
N LEU A 6 -6.32 -28.65 -7.81
CA LEU A 6 -6.79 -27.29 -7.56
C LEU A 6 -8.19 -27.36 -6.91
N PRO A 7 -8.30 -27.68 -5.61
CA PRO A 7 -9.57 -27.96 -4.95
C PRO A 7 -10.55 -26.77 -4.95
N HIS A 8 -10.06 -25.54 -4.84
CA HIS A 8 -10.92 -24.36 -4.94
C HIS A 8 -11.41 -24.17 -6.38
N LEU A 9 -10.59 -24.43 -7.40
CA LEU A 9 -11.02 -24.40 -8.80
C LEU A 9 -12.15 -25.41 -9.05
N GLU A 10 -12.03 -26.62 -8.53
CA GLU A 10 -13.08 -27.66 -8.61
C GLU A 10 -14.39 -27.15 -7.98
N THR A 11 -14.29 -26.42 -6.87
CA THR A 11 -15.44 -25.80 -6.19
C THR A 11 -16.06 -24.67 -7.03
N LEU A 12 -15.24 -23.80 -7.62
CA LEU A 12 -15.69 -22.71 -8.50
C LEU A 12 -16.35 -23.24 -9.78
N CYS A 13 -15.89 -24.39 -10.24
CA CYS A 13 -16.29 -24.99 -11.51
C CYS A 13 -17.19 -26.23 -11.32
N TRP A 14 -17.95 -26.31 -10.23
CA TRP A 14 -18.78 -27.48 -9.91
C TRP A 14 -19.77 -27.88 -11.02
N GLN A 15 -20.13 -26.95 -11.93
CA GLN A 15 -20.99 -27.20 -13.09
C GLN A 15 -20.24 -27.63 -14.37
N ILE A 16 -18.90 -27.60 -14.35
CA ILE A 16 -18.05 -27.85 -15.52
C ILE A 16 -17.50 -29.27 -15.42
N VAL A 17 -17.70 -30.07 -16.47
CA VAL A 17 -17.31 -31.49 -16.53
C VAL A 17 -15.79 -31.68 -16.35
N ASN A 18 -14.98 -30.75 -16.87
CA ASN A 18 -13.53 -30.76 -16.71
C ASN A 18 -12.99 -29.34 -16.47
N PRO A 19 -12.87 -28.91 -15.20
CA PRO A 19 -12.33 -27.59 -14.84
C PRO A 19 -10.88 -27.37 -15.30
N TYR A 20 -10.08 -28.44 -15.38
CA TYR A 20 -8.67 -28.39 -15.79
C TYR A 20 -8.48 -28.23 -17.30
N GLY A 21 -9.55 -28.38 -18.08
CA GLY A 21 -9.55 -28.15 -19.52
C GLY A 21 -9.84 -26.71 -19.93
N LEU A 22 -10.06 -25.82 -18.97
CA LEU A 22 -10.29 -24.40 -19.22
C LEU A 22 -9.00 -23.70 -19.64
N GLU A 23 -9.13 -22.66 -20.47
CA GLU A 23 -8.00 -21.80 -20.80
C GLU A 23 -7.49 -21.06 -19.55
N PRO A 24 -6.17 -20.81 -19.41
CA PRO A 24 -5.60 -20.20 -18.21
C PRO A 24 -6.25 -18.86 -17.82
N TYR A 25 -6.65 -18.05 -18.81
CA TYR A 25 -7.40 -16.81 -18.57
C TYR A 25 -8.81 -17.05 -18.02
N GLN A 26 -9.51 -18.07 -18.51
CA GLN A 26 -10.85 -18.42 -18.02
C GLN A 26 -10.79 -18.93 -16.58
N ILE A 27 -9.75 -19.71 -16.24
CA ILE A 27 -9.48 -20.14 -14.87
C ILE A 27 -9.29 -18.92 -13.97
N LEU A 28 -8.41 -17.99 -14.37
CA LEU A 28 -8.17 -16.74 -13.63
C LEU A 28 -9.46 -15.94 -13.40
N GLN A 29 -10.31 -15.78 -14.42
CA GLN A 29 -11.59 -15.07 -14.29
C GLN A 29 -12.52 -15.69 -13.24
N ARG A 30 -12.48 -17.01 -13.03
CA ARG A 30 -13.27 -17.65 -11.96
C ARG A 30 -12.79 -17.23 -10.58
N TYR A 31 -11.48 -17.22 -10.36
CA TYR A 31 -10.91 -16.74 -9.10
C TYR A 31 -11.14 -15.25 -8.89
N GLU A 32 -11.02 -14.42 -9.93
CA GLU A 32 -11.27 -12.98 -9.83
C GLU A 32 -12.73 -12.70 -9.46
N SER A 33 -13.66 -13.38 -10.12
CA SER A 33 -15.09 -13.24 -9.85
C SER A 33 -15.45 -13.68 -8.43
N ASP A 34 -14.89 -14.80 -7.97
CA ASP A 34 -15.14 -15.27 -6.60
C ASP A 34 -14.50 -14.35 -5.56
N TRP A 35 -13.28 -13.87 -5.81
CA TRP A 35 -12.60 -12.87 -4.97
C TRP A 35 -13.39 -11.56 -4.87
N GLN A 36 -13.90 -11.04 -5.97
CA GLN A 36 -14.73 -9.81 -5.95
C GLN A 36 -16.01 -10.01 -5.13
N ARG A 37 -16.57 -11.21 -5.13
CA ARG A 37 -17.83 -11.52 -4.44
C ARG A 37 -17.65 -11.84 -2.96
N LEU A 38 -16.61 -12.60 -2.61
CA LEU A 38 -16.43 -13.21 -1.30
C LEU A 38 -15.11 -12.85 -0.59
N GLY A 39 -14.21 -12.13 -1.26
CA GLY A 39 -12.84 -11.92 -0.79
C GLY A 39 -11.94 -13.11 -1.07
N MET A 40 -10.66 -13.00 -0.70
CA MET A 40 -9.64 -13.96 -1.10
C MET A 40 -9.85 -15.32 -0.40
N PRO A 41 -10.09 -16.42 -1.14
CA PRO A 41 -10.35 -17.74 -0.56
C PRO A 41 -9.13 -18.28 0.19
N ASN A 42 -9.36 -19.26 1.08
CA ASN A 42 -8.28 -19.99 1.72
C ASN A 42 -7.79 -21.08 0.76
N LEU A 43 -6.71 -20.79 0.03
CA LEU A 43 -6.11 -21.71 -0.94
C LEU A 43 -4.98 -22.50 -0.28
N ASP A 44 -4.82 -23.76 -0.69
CA ASP A 44 -3.59 -24.50 -0.35
C ASP A 44 -2.38 -23.94 -1.11
N GLU A 45 -1.16 -24.32 -0.69
CA GLU A 45 0.07 -23.78 -1.28
C GLU A 45 0.24 -24.12 -2.77
N THR A 46 -0.27 -25.28 -3.23
CA THR A 46 -0.15 -25.69 -4.64
C THR A 46 -1.04 -24.83 -5.52
N GLU A 47 -2.29 -24.64 -5.08
CA GLU A 47 -3.27 -23.83 -5.78
C GLU A 47 -2.94 -22.33 -5.72
N LYS A 48 -2.37 -21.87 -4.60
CA LYS A 48 -1.86 -20.51 -4.47
C LYS A 48 -0.68 -20.25 -5.41
N GLU A 49 0.28 -21.17 -5.50
CA GLU A 49 1.42 -21.03 -6.43
C GLU A 49 0.96 -21.00 -7.89
N PHE A 50 0.00 -21.86 -8.23
CA PHE A 50 -0.63 -21.88 -9.55
C PHE A 50 -1.34 -20.55 -9.86
N LEU A 51 -2.21 -20.07 -8.97
CA LEU A 51 -2.94 -18.83 -9.18
C LEU A 51 -2.02 -17.61 -9.23
N LEU A 52 -0.93 -17.61 -8.46
CA LEU A 52 0.09 -16.57 -8.48
C LEU A 52 0.86 -16.53 -9.81
N LYS A 53 1.11 -17.68 -10.45
CA LYS A 53 1.66 -17.73 -11.82
C LYS A 53 0.70 -17.14 -12.84
N LEU A 54 -0.60 -17.48 -12.77
CA LEU A 54 -1.63 -16.92 -13.65
C LEU A 54 -1.77 -15.41 -13.45
N ALA A 55 -1.89 -14.96 -12.20
CA ALA A 55 -2.07 -13.56 -11.87
C ALA A 55 -0.89 -12.70 -12.37
N ARG A 56 0.34 -13.22 -12.32
CA ARG A 56 1.52 -12.58 -12.94
C ARG A 56 1.43 -12.56 -14.46
N ALA A 57 1.10 -13.69 -15.09
CA ALA A 57 1.08 -13.81 -16.55
C ALA A 57 0.04 -12.88 -17.21
N TYR A 58 -1.08 -12.64 -16.53
CA TYR A 58 -2.20 -11.85 -17.04
C TYR A 58 -2.32 -10.46 -16.39
N ASN A 59 -1.35 -10.04 -15.58
CA ASN A 59 -1.37 -8.77 -14.85
C ASN A 59 -2.66 -8.54 -14.03
N SER A 60 -3.10 -9.58 -13.33
CA SER A 60 -4.34 -9.60 -12.57
C SER A 60 -4.25 -8.78 -11.28
N PRO A 61 -5.32 -8.08 -10.85
CA PRO A 61 -5.40 -7.46 -9.53
C PRO A 61 -5.26 -8.46 -8.37
N LEU A 62 -5.59 -9.74 -8.58
CA LEU A 62 -5.38 -10.80 -7.58
C LEU A 62 -3.92 -10.96 -7.17
N LEU A 63 -2.98 -10.55 -8.03
CA LEU A 63 -1.56 -10.63 -7.73
C LEU A 63 -1.24 -9.89 -6.42
N ASN A 64 -1.85 -8.72 -6.23
CA ASN A 64 -1.65 -7.92 -5.02
C ASN A 64 -2.17 -8.66 -3.79
N GLU A 65 -3.36 -9.25 -3.84
CA GLU A 65 -3.96 -9.99 -2.73
C GLU A 65 -3.19 -11.27 -2.37
N LEU A 66 -2.74 -11.99 -3.41
CA LEU A 66 -1.93 -13.20 -3.28
C LEU A 66 -0.55 -12.90 -2.69
N MET A 67 0.03 -11.75 -3.05
CA MET A 67 1.30 -11.27 -2.51
C MET A 67 1.14 -10.67 -1.11
N GLU A 68 0.10 -9.88 -0.85
CA GLU A 68 -0.19 -9.25 0.44
C GLU A 68 -0.52 -10.30 1.52
N LYS A 69 -1.25 -11.37 1.22
CA LYS A 69 -1.45 -12.48 2.18
C LYS A 69 -0.19 -13.32 2.43
N ALA A 70 0.86 -13.21 1.60
CA ALA A 70 2.13 -13.91 1.79
C ALA A 70 3.19 -13.07 2.52
N LEU A 71 2.96 -11.76 2.64
CA LEU A 71 3.83 -10.84 3.36
C LEU A 71 3.48 -10.86 4.86
N ASP A 72 4.48 -11.13 5.66
CA ASP A 72 4.39 -11.13 7.12
C ASP A 72 4.68 -9.69 7.61
N PRO A 73 3.82 -9.08 8.46
CA PRO A 73 4.09 -7.76 9.03
C PRO A 73 5.49 -7.64 9.66
N GLN A 74 6.04 -8.74 10.18
CA GLN A 74 7.39 -8.78 10.73
C GLN A 74 8.46 -8.46 9.68
N LEU A 75 8.23 -8.75 8.39
CA LEU A 75 9.18 -8.41 7.32
C LEU A 75 9.31 -6.90 7.14
N VAL A 76 8.23 -6.15 7.31
CA VAL A 76 8.26 -4.68 7.27
C VAL A 76 9.14 -4.18 8.41
N GLU A 77 8.89 -4.65 9.63
CA GLU A 77 9.66 -4.25 10.81
C GLU A 77 11.14 -4.64 10.70
N ILE A 78 11.45 -5.86 10.24
CA ILE A 78 12.84 -6.31 10.00
C ILE A 78 13.52 -5.44 8.95
N THR A 79 12.81 -5.09 7.87
CA THR A 79 13.37 -4.24 6.82
C THR A 79 13.68 -2.85 7.37
N LEU A 80 12.72 -2.22 8.05
CA LEU A 80 12.92 -0.90 8.67
C LEU A 80 14.05 -0.89 9.70
N ALA A 81 14.15 -1.95 10.52
CA ALA A 81 15.23 -2.14 11.48
C ALA A 81 16.60 -2.40 10.86
N SER A 82 16.63 -2.82 9.59
CA SER A 82 17.87 -3.08 8.87
C SER A 82 18.37 -1.85 8.11
N ILE A 83 17.53 -0.83 7.87
CA ILE A 83 17.97 0.40 7.20
C ILE A 83 18.91 1.19 8.10
N ASP A 84 19.97 1.76 7.53
CA ASP A 84 20.81 2.71 8.25
C ASP A 84 20.05 4.01 8.54
N ALA A 85 19.69 4.20 9.81
CA ALA A 85 18.99 5.40 10.27
C ALA A 85 19.77 6.70 10.01
N GLU A 86 21.12 6.66 9.95
CA GLU A 86 21.93 7.84 9.66
C GLU A 86 21.70 8.34 8.23
N ILE A 87 21.54 7.42 7.26
CA ILE A 87 21.19 7.74 5.87
C ILE A 87 19.80 8.38 5.82
N LEU A 88 18.84 7.87 6.58
CA LEU A 88 17.49 8.43 6.65
C LEU A 88 17.50 9.86 7.21
N VAL A 89 18.29 10.11 8.26
CA VAL A 89 18.45 11.44 8.85
C VAL A 89 19.13 12.40 7.88
N GLU A 90 20.24 11.99 7.24
CA GLU A 90 20.96 12.82 6.29
C GLU A 90 20.10 13.19 5.08
N CYS A 91 19.38 12.21 4.53
CA CYS A 91 18.49 12.44 3.40
C CYS A 91 17.17 13.12 3.80
N GLN A 92 16.92 13.32 5.10
CA GLN A 92 15.63 13.73 5.67
C GLN A 92 14.48 12.93 5.04
N SER A 93 14.66 11.60 5.00
CA SER A 93 13.73 10.65 4.42
C SER A 93 12.97 9.93 5.52
N TYR A 94 11.64 9.97 5.45
CA TYR A 94 10.79 9.50 6.54
C TYR A 94 9.89 8.36 6.07
N PHE A 95 9.76 7.33 6.91
CA PHE A 95 8.79 6.27 6.69
C PHE A 95 7.38 6.84 6.64
N GLY A 96 6.56 6.38 5.71
CA GLY A 96 5.25 6.95 5.42
C GLY A 96 4.30 5.95 4.75
N GLY A 97 3.40 6.50 3.94
CA GLY A 97 2.46 5.73 3.14
C GLY A 97 1.44 4.93 3.96
N GLY A 98 0.88 3.91 3.32
CA GLY A 98 -0.22 3.13 3.89
C GLY A 98 0.15 2.35 5.16
N SER A 99 1.40 1.91 5.25
CA SER A 99 1.88 1.08 6.35
C SER A 99 2.10 1.89 7.62
N LEU A 100 2.62 3.12 7.52
CA LEU A 100 2.64 4.03 8.67
C LEU A 100 1.22 4.43 9.09
N THR A 101 0.32 4.74 8.14
CA THR A 101 -1.07 5.10 8.46
C THR A 101 -1.79 3.97 9.19
N ALA A 102 -1.64 2.73 8.73
CA ALA A 102 -2.16 1.55 9.42
C ALA A 102 -1.65 1.50 10.87
N ARG A 103 -0.32 1.59 11.07
CA ARG A 103 0.30 1.52 12.40
C ARG A 103 -0.17 2.62 13.35
N ARG A 104 -0.34 3.85 12.85
CA ARG A 104 -0.89 4.98 13.62
C ARG A 104 -2.34 4.80 14.05
N CYS A 105 -3.09 4.02 13.29
CA CYS A 105 -4.52 3.79 13.49
C CYS A 105 -4.80 2.36 13.95
N ASN A 106 -3.92 1.81 14.81
CA ASN A 106 -4.05 0.48 15.42
C ASN A 106 -4.18 -0.67 14.40
N ASP A 107 -3.40 -0.62 13.33
CA ASP A 107 -3.33 -1.64 12.27
C ASP A 107 -4.71 -2.00 11.69
N PHE A 108 -5.57 -0.99 11.54
CA PHE A 108 -6.97 -1.14 11.07
C PHE A 108 -7.10 -1.85 9.71
N ARG A 109 -6.04 -1.87 8.91
CA ARG A 109 -5.92 -2.67 7.70
C ARG A 109 -4.48 -3.16 7.55
N ARG A 110 -4.30 -4.21 6.75
CA ARG A 110 -2.98 -4.69 6.36
C ARG A 110 -2.37 -3.78 5.29
N SER A 111 -1.06 -3.57 5.40
CA SER A 111 -0.24 -2.82 4.45
C SER A 111 1.20 -3.30 4.58
N PHE A 112 1.84 -3.65 3.46
CA PHE A 112 3.15 -4.28 3.47
C PHE A 112 4.20 -3.54 2.64
N ASN A 113 3.79 -2.48 1.95
CA ASN A 113 4.71 -1.62 1.22
C ASN A 113 5.50 -0.76 2.21
N ILE A 114 6.77 -0.52 1.91
CA ILE A 114 7.59 0.42 2.67
C ILE A 114 7.76 1.66 1.80
N ASP A 115 7.14 2.76 2.22
CA ASP A 115 7.26 4.04 1.55
C ASP A 115 8.19 4.95 2.36
N LEU A 116 9.32 5.35 1.79
CA LEU A 116 10.23 6.35 2.33
C LEU A 116 10.04 7.66 1.55
N ILE A 117 9.70 8.74 2.24
CA ILE A 117 9.25 9.98 1.62
C ILE A 117 10.33 11.05 1.76
N VAL A 118 10.59 11.81 0.68
CA VAL A 118 11.47 12.99 0.65
C VAL A 118 10.76 14.16 -0.03
N ASP A 119 11.09 15.40 0.33
CA ASP A 119 10.44 16.62 -0.22
C ASP A 119 11.22 17.33 -1.32
N SER A 120 12.34 16.76 -1.79
CA SER A 120 13.12 17.39 -2.84
C SER A 120 13.90 16.40 -3.69
N LYS A 121 14.13 16.79 -4.95
CA LYS A 121 14.95 16.02 -5.88
C LYS A 121 16.41 15.90 -5.42
N ILE A 122 16.92 16.88 -4.68
CA ILE A 122 18.29 16.84 -4.15
C ILE A 122 18.41 15.71 -3.13
N LYS A 123 17.49 15.63 -2.17
CA LYS A 123 17.42 14.56 -1.17
C LYS A 123 17.17 13.19 -1.82
N PHE A 124 16.27 13.14 -2.79
CA PHE A 124 16.02 11.92 -3.58
C PHE A 124 17.28 11.41 -4.27
N ASN A 125 18.01 12.29 -4.97
CA ASN A 125 19.25 11.93 -5.64
C ASN A 125 20.31 11.47 -4.62
N ARG A 126 20.44 12.16 -3.48
CA ARG A 126 21.36 11.76 -2.42
C ARG A 126 21.06 10.34 -1.90
N PHE A 127 19.78 10.04 -1.65
CA PHE A 127 19.35 8.70 -1.25
C PHE A 127 19.68 7.67 -2.32
N ARG A 128 19.40 7.99 -3.59
CA ARG A 128 19.72 7.11 -4.72
C ARG A 128 21.23 6.85 -4.80
N ASP A 129 22.07 7.86 -4.57
CA ASP A 129 23.52 7.67 -4.61
C ASP A 129 23.97 6.67 -3.53
N TYR A 130 23.37 6.66 -2.33
CA TYR A 130 23.61 5.62 -1.32
C TYR A 130 23.22 4.21 -1.77
N VAL A 131 22.14 4.07 -2.53
CA VAL A 131 21.74 2.79 -3.13
C VAL A 131 22.68 2.37 -4.27
N ASP A 132 23.24 3.34 -4.99
CA ASP A 132 24.11 3.11 -6.15
C ASP A 132 25.55 2.75 -5.74
N GLU A 133 26.02 3.30 -4.63
CA GLU A 133 27.35 3.05 -4.06
C GLU A 133 27.48 1.66 -3.40
N GLY A 134 26.38 0.91 -3.24
CA GLY A 134 26.37 -0.49 -2.80
C GLY A 134 25.28 -0.81 -1.76
N ASP A 135 25.41 -1.94 -1.07
CA ASP A 135 24.47 -2.40 -0.02
C ASP A 135 24.53 -1.55 1.27
N ASN A 136 25.13 -0.35 1.23
CA ASN A 136 25.31 0.54 2.38
C ASN A 136 23.99 1.06 2.98
N LEU A 137 22.88 0.94 2.25
CA LEU A 137 21.55 1.28 2.78
C LEU A 137 21.16 0.42 3.99
N PHE A 138 21.66 -0.82 4.07
CA PHE A 138 21.27 -1.76 5.12
C PHE A 138 22.46 -2.13 6.02
N LYS A 139 22.28 -2.00 7.33
CA LYS A 139 23.26 -2.38 8.37
C LYS A 139 23.20 -3.88 8.74
N SER A 140 22.47 -4.70 7.98
CA SER A 140 22.13 -6.07 8.35
C SER A 140 22.04 -6.98 7.12
N ASP A 141 22.67 -8.16 7.21
CA ASP A 141 22.65 -9.19 6.15
C ASP A 141 21.28 -9.88 5.98
N ARG A 142 20.29 -9.52 6.82
CA ARG A 142 18.91 -10.07 6.73
C ARG A 142 18.13 -9.53 5.54
N VAL A 143 18.61 -8.42 4.95
CA VAL A 143 17.99 -7.76 3.82
C VAL A 143 18.98 -7.75 2.67
N ARG A 144 18.55 -8.25 1.52
CA ARG A 144 19.35 -8.27 0.30
C ARG A 144 18.64 -7.54 -0.82
N LEU A 145 19.31 -6.59 -1.46
CA LEU A 145 18.78 -5.95 -2.66
C LEU A 145 18.79 -6.94 -3.84
N ILE A 146 17.61 -7.23 -4.40
CA ILE A 146 17.46 -8.12 -5.56
C ILE A 146 17.49 -7.31 -6.85
N ARG A 147 16.68 -6.23 -6.91
CA ARG A 147 16.53 -5.39 -8.10
C ARG A 147 16.23 -3.96 -7.70
N ARG A 148 16.61 -3.02 -8.56
CA ARG A 148 16.24 -1.60 -8.46
C ARG A 148 15.65 -1.09 -9.76
N TYR A 149 14.68 -0.19 -9.65
CA TYR A 149 14.05 0.50 -10.78
C TYR A 149 13.94 1.98 -10.46
N VAL A 150 14.40 2.83 -11.37
CA VAL A 150 14.31 4.29 -11.22
C VAL A 150 13.27 4.83 -12.19
N LYS A 151 12.31 5.59 -11.67
CA LYS A 151 11.40 6.44 -12.44
C LYS A 151 11.74 7.90 -12.18
N GLN A 152 10.99 8.82 -12.80
CA GLN A 152 11.25 10.26 -12.71
C GLN A 152 11.24 10.80 -11.27
N TYR A 153 10.40 10.26 -10.38
CA TYR A 153 10.24 10.73 -8.98
C TYR A 153 10.16 9.60 -7.95
N GLU A 154 10.46 8.37 -8.38
CA GLU A 154 10.36 7.16 -7.55
C GLU A 154 11.58 6.29 -7.76
N LEU A 155 12.12 5.75 -6.68
CA LEU A 155 13.10 4.67 -6.70
C LEU A 155 12.47 3.46 -6.03
N ILE A 156 12.34 2.37 -6.78
CA ILE A 156 11.72 1.13 -6.32
C ILE A 156 12.82 0.10 -6.11
N LEU A 157 12.89 -0.43 -4.90
CA LEU A 157 13.79 -1.51 -4.49
C LEU A 157 12.97 -2.77 -4.26
N MET A 158 13.37 -3.86 -4.94
CA MET A 158 12.89 -5.20 -4.64
C MET A 158 13.93 -5.86 -3.75
N LEU A 159 13.56 -6.14 -2.51
CA LEU A 159 14.42 -6.71 -1.49
C LEU A 159 14.02 -8.15 -1.21
N GLU A 160 14.96 -8.97 -0.77
CA GLU A 160 14.71 -10.26 -0.15
C GLU A 160 14.95 -10.14 1.35
N VAL A 161 13.96 -10.54 2.14
CA VAL A 161 14.03 -10.52 3.61
C VAL A 161 13.56 -11.87 4.10
N ASN A 162 14.44 -12.60 4.79
CA ASN A 162 14.19 -13.99 5.22
C ASN A 162 13.64 -14.88 4.07
N GLY A 163 14.20 -14.73 2.86
CA GLY A 163 13.80 -15.51 1.67
C GLY A 163 12.48 -15.09 1.03
N ARG A 164 11.86 -13.97 1.47
CA ARG A 164 10.61 -13.44 0.90
C ARG A 164 10.84 -12.08 0.24
N PRO A 165 10.20 -11.81 -0.91
CA PRO A 165 10.32 -10.52 -1.57
C PRO A 165 9.53 -9.45 -0.83
N ILE A 166 10.11 -8.26 -0.65
CA ILE A 166 9.44 -7.07 -0.16
C ILE A 166 9.76 -5.87 -1.06
N LYS A 167 8.78 -4.99 -1.25
CA LYS A 167 8.93 -3.77 -2.03
C LYS A 167 9.17 -2.59 -1.10
N LEU A 168 10.24 -1.86 -1.35
CA LEU A 168 10.54 -0.58 -0.71
C LEU A 168 10.59 0.50 -1.80
N GLU A 169 9.88 1.59 -1.58
CA GLU A 169 9.80 2.73 -2.49
C GLU A 169 10.36 3.98 -1.81
N ILE A 170 11.15 4.75 -2.55
CA ILE A 170 11.52 6.11 -2.18
C ILE A 170 10.73 7.02 -3.09
N VAL A 171 9.87 7.86 -2.51
CA VAL A 171 8.92 8.70 -3.23
C VAL A 171 9.17 10.18 -2.90
N THR A 172 9.14 11.02 -3.93
CA THR A 172 9.24 12.47 -3.76
C THR A 172 7.85 13.10 -3.62
N VAL A 173 7.67 13.95 -2.61
CA VAL A 173 6.51 14.85 -2.48
C VAL A 173 6.90 16.28 -2.80
N ASP A 174 5.92 17.13 -3.08
CA ASP A 174 6.09 18.52 -3.50
C ASP A 174 5.69 19.54 -2.43
N PHE A 175 5.68 19.10 -1.17
CA PHE A 175 5.58 19.94 0.01
C PHE A 175 6.74 19.63 0.96
N ALA A 176 7.25 20.65 1.66
CA ALA A 176 8.33 20.49 2.64
C ALA A 176 7.89 19.56 3.78
N LEU A 177 8.69 18.59 4.20
CA LEU A 177 8.33 17.73 5.34
C LEU A 177 8.52 18.48 6.67
N GLU A 178 7.63 18.22 7.62
CA GLU A 178 7.79 18.70 9.01
C GLU A 178 8.88 17.90 9.73
N SER A 179 9.16 18.26 10.99
CA SER A 179 10.00 17.40 11.84
C SER A 179 9.38 16.00 11.96
N PRO A 180 10.18 14.91 11.89
CA PRO A 180 9.65 13.57 11.92
C PRO A 180 9.14 13.20 13.32
N ASP A 181 8.16 12.30 13.36
CA ASP A 181 7.76 11.62 14.59
C ASP A 181 8.60 10.34 14.75
N TYR A 182 8.76 9.90 16.00
CA TYR A 182 9.36 8.61 16.35
C TYR A 182 8.33 7.78 17.10
N LEU A 183 7.85 6.71 16.46
CA LEU A 183 6.79 5.87 17.01
C LEU A 183 7.40 4.66 17.73
N ASP A 184 6.77 4.26 18.83
CA ASP A 184 7.18 3.10 19.59
C ASP A 184 7.20 1.83 18.71
N GLY A 185 8.35 1.14 18.75
CA GLY A 185 8.60 -0.08 17.99
C GLY A 185 9.06 0.13 16.54
N LEU A 186 9.18 1.38 16.06
CA LEU A 186 9.81 1.68 14.77
C LEU A 186 11.19 2.33 14.99
N SER A 187 12.20 1.82 14.28
CA SER A 187 13.60 2.27 14.39
C SER A 187 13.96 3.42 13.44
N VAL A 188 12.98 3.95 12.71
CA VAL A 188 13.16 4.91 11.62
C VAL A 188 12.36 6.19 11.87
N PRO A 189 12.83 7.36 11.40
CA PRO A 189 12.02 8.57 11.43
C PRO A 189 10.76 8.38 10.59
N CYS A 190 9.61 8.77 11.13
CA CYS A 190 8.32 8.62 10.49
C CYS A 190 7.75 9.99 10.10
N LEU A 191 6.95 10.04 9.02
CA LEU A 191 6.19 11.24 8.69
C LEU A 191 5.39 11.70 9.89
N SER A 192 5.37 13.01 10.14
CA SER A 192 4.49 13.62 11.13
C SER A 192 3.03 13.32 10.82
N LEU A 193 2.13 13.49 11.80
CA LEU A 193 0.70 13.34 11.55
C LEU A 193 0.20 14.28 10.44
N ILE A 194 0.67 15.53 10.42
CA ILE A 194 0.34 16.52 9.37
C ILE A 194 0.74 15.97 8.00
N ASP A 195 1.94 15.42 7.90
CA ASP A 195 2.49 14.95 6.62
C ASP A 195 1.82 13.67 6.15
N CYS A 196 1.37 12.82 7.07
CA CYS A 196 0.53 11.66 6.74
C CYS A 196 -0.74 12.10 6.00
N TYR A 197 -1.45 13.12 6.52
CA TYR A 197 -2.63 13.66 5.86
C TYR A 197 -2.28 14.30 4.51
N CYS A 198 -1.26 15.16 4.46
CA CYS A 198 -0.87 15.84 3.21
C CYS A 198 -0.47 14.83 2.12
N ALA A 199 0.32 13.82 2.45
CA ALA A 199 0.72 12.78 1.51
C ALA A 199 -0.49 11.99 0.98
N LYS A 200 -1.47 11.68 1.84
CA LYS A 200 -2.68 10.95 1.44
C LYS A 200 -3.64 11.79 0.60
N LEU A 201 -3.79 13.07 0.92
CA LEU A 201 -4.56 14.01 0.11
C LEU A 201 -3.92 14.20 -1.27
N LEU A 202 -2.60 14.36 -1.33
CA LEU A 202 -1.85 14.50 -2.57
C LEU A 202 -1.95 13.22 -3.43
N ALA A 203 -1.72 12.04 -2.82
CA ALA A 203 -1.88 10.77 -3.50
C ALA A 203 -3.31 10.64 -4.05
N ASN A 204 -4.33 10.84 -3.22
CA ASN A 204 -5.71 10.79 -3.68
C ASN A 204 -5.98 11.75 -4.84
N SER A 205 -5.54 13.01 -4.76
CA SER A 205 -5.71 13.99 -5.84
C SER A 205 -5.02 13.57 -7.15
N ASN A 206 -3.88 12.88 -7.10
CA ASN A 206 -3.12 12.51 -8.29
C ASN A 206 -3.66 11.27 -9.00
N ARG A 207 -4.28 10.33 -8.27
CA ARG A 207 -4.73 9.03 -8.82
C ARG A 207 -6.20 8.71 -8.51
N PHE A 208 -7.05 9.72 -8.28
CA PHE A 208 -8.45 9.50 -7.89
C PHE A 208 -9.28 8.74 -8.95
N GLU A 209 -8.89 8.82 -10.23
CA GLU A 209 -9.55 8.09 -11.34
C GLU A 209 -9.01 6.67 -11.52
N GLU A 210 -7.93 6.28 -10.82
CA GLU A 210 -7.33 4.96 -10.96
C GLU A 210 -8.09 3.92 -10.12
N GLU A 211 -8.95 3.12 -10.77
CA GLU A 211 -9.70 2.02 -10.13
C GLU A 211 -8.79 0.99 -9.42
N SER A 212 -7.55 0.84 -9.90
CA SER A 212 -6.53 -0.05 -9.34
C SER A 212 -6.11 0.29 -7.90
N THR A 213 -6.45 1.49 -7.42
CA THR A 213 -6.11 1.95 -6.06
C THR A 213 -7.09 1.47 -5.00
N PHE A 214 -8.24 0.91 -5.41
CA PHE A 214 -9.31 0.42 -4.52
C PHE A 214 -9.71 1.42 -3.43
N ASN A 215 -9.63 2.73 -3.71
CA ASN A 215 -9.91 3.81 -2.76
C ASN A 215 -9.09 3.75 -1.46
N ARG A 216 -7.91 3.08 -1.46
CA ARG A 216 -7.07 2.90 -0.28
C ARG A 216 -6.68 4.23 0.40
N ASP A 217 -6.46 5.29 -0.38
CA ASP A 217 -6.14 6.61 0.18
C ASP A 217 -7.33 7.25 0.91
N LEU A 218 -8.57 7.07 0.43
CA LEU A 218 -9.76 7.54 1.14
C LEU A 218 -10.00 6.75 2.42
N ILE A 219 -9.76 5.44 2.39
CA ILE A 219 -9.84 4.57 3.56
C ILE A 219 -8.82 5.01 4.63
N ASP A 220 -7.58 5.29 4.22
CA ASP A 220 -6.52 5.81 5.08
C ASP A 220 -6.89 7.18 5.67
N LEU A 221 -7.44 8.11 4.87
CA LEU A 221 -7.91 9.41 5.36
C LEU A 221 -9.04 9.28 6.37
N CYS A 222 -9.99 8.37 6.14
CA CYS A 222 -11.06 8.08 7.09
C CYS A 222 -10.50 7.54 8.41
N ALA A 223 -9.56 6.59 8.34
CA ALA A 223 -8.92 6.03 9.53
C ALA A 223 -8.12 7.07 10.32
N LEU A 224 -7.38 7.96 9.63
CA LEU A 224 -6.70 9.08 10.27
C LEU A 224 -7.72 9.99 10.98
N ARG A 225 -8.80 10.42 10.30
CA ARG A 225 -9.82 11.31 10.89
C ARG A 225 -10.56 10.69 12.07
N ALA A 226 -10.72 9.37 12.04
CA ALA A 226 -11.35 8.59 13.07
C ALA A 226 -10.51 8.47 14.35
N ASN A 227 -9.20 8.39 14.20
CA ASN A 227 -8.27 8.14 15.30
C ASN A 227 -7.53 9.40 15.76
N THR A 228 -7.54 10.47 14.96
CA THR A 228 -6.86 11.73 15.26
C THR A 228 -7.72 12.94 14.94
N SER A 229 -7.48 14.05 15.65
CA SER A 229 -7.91 15.36 15.15
C SER A 229 -7.14 15.68 13.86
N LEU A 230 -7.79 16.39 12.94
CA LEU A 230 -7.13 16.97 11.77
C LEU A 230 -6.36 18.20 12.25
N PRO A 231 -5.02 18.23 12.20
CA PRO A 231 -4.27 19.42 12.60
C PRO A 231 -4.57 20.57 11.63
N GLU A 232 -4.84 21.77 12.13
CA GLU A 232 -5.15 22.94 11.28
C GLU A 232 -4.02 23.24 10.28
N ALA A 233 -2.76 23.03 10.69
CA ALA A 233 -1.58 23.20 9.85
C ALA A 233 -1.61 22.34 8.57
N THR A 234 -2.31 21.20 8.58
CA THR A 234 -2.52 20.36 7.38
C THR A 234 -3.16 21.14 6.23
N LEU A 235 -4.08 22.05 6.56
CA LEU A 235 -4.79 22.86 5.57
C LEU A 235 -3.98 24.07 5.11
N GLN A 236 -3.00 24.48 5.90
CA GLN A 236 -2.14 25.64 5.65
C GLN A 236 -0.87 25.28 4.86
N LYS A 237 -0.54 23.99 4.78
CA LYS A 237 0.63 23.52 4.04
C LYS A 237 0.51 23.89 2.55
N PRO A 238 1.57 24.40 1.88
CA PRO A 238 1.48 24.90 0.53
C PRO A 238 0.89 23.85 -0.43
N ARG A 239 -0.34 24.10 -0.90
CA ARG A 239 -1.11 23.23 -1.83
C ARG A 239 -0.56 23.27 -3.27
N LEU A 240 0.75 23.43 -3.47
CA LEU A 240 1.35 23.74 -4.78
C LEU A 240 1.08 22.69 -5.89
N SER A 241 0.47 21.57 -5.53
CA SER A 241 0.19 20.41 -6.37
C SER A 241 -1.20 19.77 -6.18
N ILE A 242 -1.80 19.87 -4.99
CA ILE A 242 -3.20 19.43 -4.73
C ILE A 242 -4.20 20.17 -5.65
N GLN A 243 -3.80 21.30 -6.24
CA GLN A 243 -4.61 22.07 -7.19
C GLN A 243 -4.56 21.59 -8.65
N LYS A 244 -3.85 20.51 -9.00
CA LYS A 244 -3.87 19.96 -10.37
C LYS A 244 -5.00 18.96 -10.60
N GLN A 245 -6.21 19.35 -10.23
CA GLN A 245 -7.45 19.26 -11.02
C GLN A 245 -8.58 19.77 -10.11
N PRO A 246 -9.51 20.59 -10.62
CA PRO A 246 -10.68 20.95 -9.83
C PRO A 246 -11.39 19.67 -9.43
N ILE A 247 -11.65 19.48 -8.14
CA ILE A 247 -12.72 18.61 -7.68
C ILE A 247 -13.95 19.09 -8.46
N ASN A 248 -14.31 18.42 -9.55
CA ASN A 248 -15.61 18.60 -10.17
C ASN A 248 -16.61 18.04 -9.16
N SER A 249 -17.01 18.92 -8.24
CA SER A 249 -17.92 18.72 -7.12
C SER A 249 -19.35 18.32 -7.54
N SER A 250 -19.53 17.91 -8.79
CA SER A 250 -20.81 17.63 -9.43
C SER A 250 -20.97 16.18 -9.94
N GLN A 251 -19.96 15.30 -9.83
CA GLN A 251 -20.13 13.92 -10.36
C GLN A 251 -19.97 12.74 -9.40
N ARG A 252 -19.47 12.89 -8.18
CA ARG A 252 -19.74 11.93 -7.09
C ARG A 252 -19.71 12.66 -5.76
N SER A 253 -20.89 12.96 -5.19
CA SER A 253 -20.97 12.99 -3.74
C SER A 253 -20.49 11.61 -3.26
N LEU A 254 -19.52 11.55 -2.35
CA LEU A 254 -19.15 10.28 -1.70
C LEU A 254 -20.36 9.85 -0.86
N ASN A 255 -21.28 9.13 -1.50
CA ASN A 255 -22.31 8.42 -0.81
C ASN A 255 -21.67 7.17 -0.23
N PHE A 256 -21.32 7.21 1.06
CA PHE A 256 -20.75 6.06 1.77
C PHE A 256 -21.64 4.80 1.68
N ASN A 257 -22.92 4.94 1.34
CA ASN A 257 -23.82 3.81 1.06
C ASN A 257 -23.43 3.01 -0.19
N ASP A 258 -22.66 3.58 -1.13
CA ASP A 258 -22.20 2.88 -2.33
C ASP A 258 -20.97 1.98 -2.05
N TYR A 259 -20.39 2.06 -0.84
CA TYR A 259 -19.18 1.32 -0.44
C TYR A 259 -19.39 0.47 0.83
N PRO A 260 -20.36 -0.48 0.83
CA PRO A 260 -20.80 -1.19 2.02
C PRO A 260 -19.72 -2.06 2.68
N ILE A 261 -18.67 -2.46 1.96
CA ILE A 261 -17.59 -3.31 2.50
C ILE A 261 -16.53 -2.47 3.23
N ALA A 262 -16.09 -1.35 2.65
CA ALA A 262 -15.11 -0.45 3.28
C ALA A 262 -15.69 0.20 4.54
N VAL A 263 -16.97 0.61 4.47
CA VAL A 263 -17.71 1.16 5.62
C VAL A 263 -17.98 0.08 6.66
N LYS A 264 -18.41 -1.14 6.31
CA LYS A 264 -18.55 -2.23 7.29
C LYS A 264 -17.23 -2.52 8.00
N THR A 265 -16.11 -2.67 7.29
CA THR A 265 -14.82 -3.03 7.92
C THR A 265 -14.33 -1.96 8.89
N VAL A 266 -14.50 -0.68 8.55
CA VAL A 266 -14.14 0.46 9.41
C VAL A 266 -15.12 0.60 10.59
N THR A 267 -16.42 0.38 10.38
CA THR A 267 -17.46 0.53 11.42
C THR A 267 -17.62 -0.70 12.34
N THR A 268 -17.20 -1.89 11.92
CA THR A 268 -17.26 -3.11 12.76
C THR A 268 -16.02 -3.27 13.65
N ASN A 269 -14.85 -2.78 13.22
CA ASN A 269 -13.59 -2.93 13.96
C ASN A 269 -13.21 -1.69 14.79
N SER A 270 -13.84 -0.55 14.54
CA SER A 270 -13.66 0.65 15.34
C SER A 270 -15.02 1.31 15.55
N LYS A 271 -15.26 1.88 16.74
CA LYS A 271 -16.51 2.56 17.13
C LYS A 271 -16.75 3.85 16.32
N LEU A 272 -16.79 3.75 14.99
CA LEU A 272 -16.99 4.86 14.08
C LEU A 272 -18.40 4.77 13.50
N SER A 273 -19.11 5.91 13.51
CA SER A 273 -20.42 6.03 12.89
C SER A 273 -20.29 6.66 11.49
N MET A 274 -21.27 6.44 10.61
CA MET A 274 -21.29 7.07 9.27
C MET A 274 -21.23 8.61 9.32
N THR A 275 -21.61 9.23 10.44
CA THR A 275 -21.57 10.67 10.67
C THR A 275 -20.14 11.25 10.73
N THR A 276 -19.13 10.47 11.10
CA THR A 276 -17.73 10.96 11.19
C THR A 276 -17.04 11.15 9.83
N CYS A 277 -17.57 10.59 8.74
CA CYS A 277 -16.93 10.63 7.42
C CYS A 277 -17.44 11.75 6.49
N GLN A 278 -18.55 12.43 6.82
CA GLN A 278 -19.15 13.49 6.00
C GLN A 278 -18.28 14.76 5.75
N PRO A 279 -17.32 15.18 6.60
CA PRO A 279 -16.58 16.42 6.34
C PRO A 279 -15.48 16.31 5.26
N LEU A 280 -15.23 15.12 4.69
CA LEU A 280 -14.12 14.88 3.75
C LEU A 280 -14.32 15.53 2.36
N LEU A 281 -15.43 16.21 2.10
CA LEU A 281 -15.80 16.76 0.79
C LEU A 281 -16.04 18.28 0.75
N MET A 282 -15.78 19.02 1.83
CA MET A 282 -15.97 20.48 1.86
C MET A 282 -14.69 21.29 2.11
N VAL A 283 -13.51 20.77 1.76
CA VAL A 283 -12.21 21.49 1.88
C VAL A 283 -11.39 21.39 0.60
#